data_AF-A0A9D7NM54-F1
#
_entry.id   AF-A0A9D7NM54-F1
#
_cell.length_a   1.000
_cell.length_b   1.000
_cell.length_c   1.000
_cell.angle_alpha   90.00
_cell.angle_beta   90.00
_cell.angle_gamma   90.00
#
_symmetry.space_group_name_H-M   'P 1'
#
loop_
_entity.id
_entity.type
_entity.pdbx_description
1 polymer ?
#
loop_
_entity_poly.entity_id
_entity_poly.type
_entity_poly.pdbx_seq_one_letter_code
_entity_poly.pdbx_strand_id
1 'polypeptide(L)'
;MYTVALSGFDRGDESQFRAWFEQVNEELGSPYALVADPHADILVIDIDSIYGQMDWLRTQGSGRCVVAHTAGSRADGAHRLPRPLNVEDIRHVLHALTQSQAPPERSVPAAQSAAPEQDVSPVLPAQRSEHANVGSRQQQNLTRAPDLTDPEENPPSATVQNTPQPPPIDDSPSPPSVLLDYLQPGALKSLTQWDVDGRLKLILDPATQTYWGCSTLKPLVAGLTQSVQPDALVAMDAAAMTRQPPKDQPPLPWSRLRWLAALYAGQGSVIGFAPQQMFKLARWPQIEREFPRHFRIATALMRQPSMVDEIAAQSGASSSEVADFVNAYLLTGHVEAEGIDEAQMAHVRNSLLARLRPAA
;
A
#
# COMPACT_ATOMS: atom_id res chain seq x y z
N MET A 1 -1.39 -11.86 34.57
CA MET A 1 -2.67 -11.64 33.87
C MET A 1 -2.35 -11.69 32.39
N TYR A 2 -2.99 -12.59 31.65
CA TYR A 2 -2.69 -12.81 30.24
C TYR A 2 -3.64 -12.01 29.36
N THR A 3 -3.13 -11.53 28.24
CA THR A 3 -3.90 -10.74 27.28
C THR A 3 -4.46 -11.62 26.17
N VAL A 4 -5.73 -11.42 25.83
CA VAL A 4 -6.44 -12.13 24.77
C VAL A 4 -6.92 -11.12 23.73
N ALA A 5 -6.60 -11.35 22.47
CA ALA A 5 -7.10 -10.54 21.35
C ALA A 5 -7.94 -11.38 20.39
N LEU A 6 -8.90 -10.73 19.74
CA LEU A 6 -9.78 -11.32 18.73
C LEU A 6 -9.38 -10.80 17.35
N SER A 7 -9.36 -11.68 16.35
CA SER A 7 -9.18 -11.29 14.95
C SER A 7 -10.13 -12.05 14.02
N GLY A 8 -10.64 -11.34 13.01
CA GLY A 8 -11.43 -11.91 11.92
C GLY A 8 -12.92 -12.12 12.23
N PHE A 9 -13.34 -11.95 13.48
CA PHE A 9 -14.74 -12.11 13.89
C PHE A 9 -15.66 -11.10 13.21
N ASP A 10 -16.87 -11.53 12.86
CA ASP A 10 -17.95 -10.60 12.55
C ASP A 10 -18.53 -9.95 13.83
N ARG A 11 -19.32 -8.88 13.66
CA ARG A 11 -19.85 -8.12 14.81
C ARG A 11 -20.73 -8.95 15.75
N GLY A 12 -21.45 -9.94 15.21
CA GLY A 12 -22.34 -10.80 15.99
C GLY A 12 -21.54 -11.80 16.83
N ASP A 13 -20.65 -12.54 16.17
CA ASP A 13 -19.80 -13.54 16.79
C ASP A 13 -18.82 -12.90 17.80
N GLU A 14 -18.26 -11.72 17.50
CA GLU A 14 -17.39 -10.99 18.43
C GLU A 14 -18.14 -10.57 19.70
N SER A 15 -19.34 -10.01 19.56
CA SER A 15 -20.15 -9.57 20.71
C SER A 15 -20.54 -10.75 21.59
N GLN A 16 -20.90 -11.88 20.97
CA GLN A 16 -21.25 -13.12 21.68
C GLN A 16 -20.03 -13.73 22.38
N PHE A 17 -18.87 -13.79 21.71
CA PHE A 17 -17.62 -14.24 22.33
C PHE A 17 -17.27 -13.40 23.55
N ARG A 18 -17.33 -12.06 23.44
CA ARG A 18 -16.99 -11.15 24.55
C ARG A 18 -17.88 -11.38 25.77
N ALA A 19 -19.18 -11.53 25.58
CA ALA A 19 -20.13 -11.77 26.67
C ALA A 19 -19.84 -13.10 27.40
N TRP A 20 -19.62 -14.18 26.65
CA TRP A 20 -19.32 -15.49 27.26
C TRP A 20 -17.91 -15.56 27.84
N PHE A 21 -16.94 -14.86 27.23
CA PHE A 21 -15.59 -14.75 27.77
C PHE A 21 -15.61 -14.06 29.12
N GLU A 22 -16.32 -12.94 29.27
CA GLU A 22 -16.39 -12.21 30.54
C GLU A 22 -16.97 -13.10 31.66
N GLN A 23 -18.11 -13.75 31.38
CA GLN A 23 -18.73 -14.70 32.30
C GLN A 23 -17.77 -15.83 32.73
N VAL A 24 -17.13 -16.50 31.78
CA VAL A 24 -16.23 -17.63 32.06
C VAL A 24 -14.94 -17.17 32.73
N ASN A 25 -14.42 -16.00 32.37
CA ASN A 25 -13.21 -15.45 32.97
C ASN A 25 -13.45 -15.11 34.44
N GLU A 26 -14.62 -14.58 34.81
CA GLU A 26 -15.01 -14.39 36.21
C GLU A 26 -15.07 -15.71 36.98
N GLU A 27 -15.65 -16.77 36.40
CA GLU A 27 -15.69 -18.12 36.99
C GLU A 27 -14.27 -18.67 37.26
N LEU A 28 -13.27 -18.29 36.45
CA LEU A 28 -11.87 -18.69 36.57
C LEU A 28 -11.03 -17.77 37.49
N GLY A 29 -11.63 -16.74 38.10
CA GLY A 29 -10.92 -15.78 38.95
C GLY A 29 -10.20 -14.66 38.19
N SER A 30 -10.69 -14.34 36.99
CA SER A 30 -10.21 -13.28 36.09
C SER A 30 -8.71 -13.32 35.71
N PRO A 31 -8.14 -14.48 35.31
CA PRO A 31 -6.73 -14.57 34.90
C PRO A 31 -6.42 -13.87 33.57
N TYR A 32 -7.45 -13.59 32.75
CA TYR A 32 -7.32 -13.02 31.42
C TYR A 32 -7.88 -11.59 31.29
N ALA A 33 -7.35 -10.82 30.34
CA ALA A 33 -7.84 -9.51 29.94
C ALA A 33 -8.04 -9.47 28.41
N LEU A 34 -9.24 -9.08 27.96
CA LEU A 34 -9.52 -8.83 26.54
C LEU A 34 -8.92 -7.49 26.12
N VAL A 35 -8.05 -7.50 25.12
CA VAL A 35 -7.39 -6.31 24.57
C VAL A 35 -7.59 -6.23 23.06
N ALA A 36 -7.50 -5.03 22.49
CA ALA A 36 -7.51 -4.80 21.05
C ALA A 36 -6.10 -4.90 20.42
N ASP A 37 -5.11 -5.40 21.16
CA ASP A 37 -3.71 -5.42 20.76
C ASP A 37 -3.37 -6.70 19.97
N PRO A 38 -2.89 -6.61 18.71
CA PRO A 38 -2.41 -7.76 17.94
C PRO A 38 -1.13 -8.41 18.52
N HIS A 39 -0.52 -7.81 19.55
CA HIS A 39 0.60 -8.36 20.32
C HIS A 39 0.19 -9.08 21.61
N ALA A 40 -1.11 -9.37 21.79
CA ALA A 40 -1.60 -10.14 22.92
C ALA A 40 -0.92 -11.52 23.06
N ASP A 41 -0.87 -12.03 24.29
CA ASP A 41 -0.28 -13.33 24.64
C ASP A 41 -1.01 -14.49 23.94
N ILE A 42 -2.33 -14.33 23.78
CA ILE A 42 -3.22 -15.31 23.17
C ILE A 42 -4.04 -14.62 22.09
N LEU A 43 -4.02 -15.20 20.90
CA LEU A 43 -4.78 -14.69 19.75
C LEU A 43 -5.86 -15.69 19.35
N VAL A 44 -7.12 -15.27 19.41
CA VAL A 44 -8.27 -16.05 18.93
C VAL A 44 -8.60 -15.54 17.53
N ILE A 45 -8.46 -16.41 16.53
CA ILE A 45 -8.56 -16.03 15.13
C ILE A 45 -9.69 -16.80 14.47
N ASP A 46 -10.64 -16.08 13.88
CA ASP A 46 -11.62 -16.65 12.98
C ASP A 46 -11.01 -16.95 11.60
N ILE A 47 -10.51 -18.17 11.43
CA ILE A 47 -9.79 -18.62 10.22
C ILE A 47 -10.73 -18.74 9.02
N ASP A 48 -12.04 -18.85 9.22
CA ASP A 48 -12.98 -18.90 8.10
C ASP A 48 -13.26 -17.50 7.53
N SER A 49 -12.90 -16.46 8.27
CA SER A 49 -12.94 -15.09 7.76
C SER A 49 -11.77 -14.79 6.83
N ILE A 50 -12.01 -13.90 5.87
CA ILE A 50 -10.99 -13.42 4.91
C ILE A 50 -9.78 -12.83 5.65
N TYR A 51 -10.00 -12.16 6.78
CA TYR A 51 -8.94 -11.53 7.57
C TYR A 51 -8.22 -12.51 8.49
N GLY A 52 -8.93 -13.48 9.07
CA GLY A 52 -8.33 -14.43 9.99
C GLY A 52 -7.44 -15.48 9.32
N GLN A 53 -7.63 -15.82 8.04
CA GLN A 53 -6.63 -16.62 7.32
C GLN A 53 -5.26 -15.92 7.25
N MET A 54 -5.24 -14.60 7.08
CA MET A 54 -4.00 -13.83 7.01
C MET A 54 -3.31 -13.72 8.36
N ASP A 55 -4.07 -13.47 9.43
CA ASP A 55 -3.52 -13.39 10.78
C ASP A 55 -3.09 -14.77 11.30
N TRP A 56 -3.80 -15.83 10.90
CA TRP A 56 -3.38 -17.21 11.11
C TRP A 56 -2.02 -17.49 10.46
N LEU A 57 -1.83 -17.12 9.19
CA LEU A 57 -0.54 -17.29 8.50
C LEU A 57 0.58 -16.43 9.12
N ARG A 58 0.28 -15.21 9.58
CA ARG A 58 1.27 -14.34 10.23
C ARG A 58 1.73 -14.88 11.58
N THR A 59 0.89 -15.64 12.26
CA THR A 59 1.20 -16.21 13.57
C THR A 59 1.87 -17.58 13.49
N GLN A 60 1.87 -18.25 12.33
CA GLN A 60 2.66 -19.45 12.08
C GLN A 60 4.16 -19.16 12.28
N GLY A 61 4.82 -19.96 13.14
CA GLY A 61 6.24 -19.80 13.46
C GLY A 61 6.59 -18.68 14.44
N SER A 62 5.59 -17.93 14.96
CA SER A 62 5.83 -16.86 15.95
C SER A 62 6.02 -17.36 17.38
N GLY A 63 5.75 -18.65 17.65
CA GLY A 63 5.76 -19.23 19.00
C GLY A 63 4.62 -18.75 19.92
N ARG A 64 3.69 -17.94 19.42
CA ARG A 64 2.54 -17.45 20.18
C ARG A 64 1.44 -18.50 20.31
N CYS A 65 0.64 -18.38 21.37
CA CYS A 65 -0.52 -19.21 21.56
C CYS A 65 -1.68 -18.71 20.67
N VAL A 66 -2.13 -19.55 19.74
CA VAL A 66 -3.19 -19.21 18.80
C VAL A 66 -4.35 -20.19 18.95
N VAL A 67 -5.56 -19.66 19.07
CA VAL A 67 -6.82 -20.41 19.10
C VAL A 67 -7.52 -20.22 17.77
N ALA A 68 -7.72 -21.32 17.05
CA ALA A 68 -8.40 -21.34 15.75
C ALA A 68 -9.92 -21.38 15.92
N HIS A 69 -10.64 -20.32 15.56
CA HIS A 69 -12.09 -20.36 15.40
C HIS A 69 -12.45 -20.74 13.96
N THR A 70 -13.08 -21.91 13.75
CA THR A 70 -13.39 -22.43 12.41
C THR A 70 -14.49 -23.51 12.42
N ALA A 71 -15.24 -23.62 11.32
CA ALA A 71 -16.15 -24.71 10.98
C ALA A 71 -15.40 -25.97 10.49
N GLY A 72 -14.17 -25.82 10.00
CA GLY A 72 -13.35 -26.93 9.51
C GLY A 72 -12.82 -27.82 10.63
N SER A 73 -12.69 -29.13 10.39
CA SER A 73 -12.13 -30.11 11.35
C SER A 73 -10.61 -30.17 11.36
N ARG A 74 -9.95 -29.46 10.43
CA ARG A 74 -8.49 -29.37 10.33
C ARG A 74 -8.02 -27.94 10.60
N ALA A 75 -7.50 -27.71 11.79
CA ALA A 75 -6.65 -26.57 12.09
C ALA A 75 -5.39 -27.12 12.77
N ASP A 76 -4.21 -26.83 12.22
CA ASP A 76 -2.90 -27.25 12.77
C ASP A 76 -2.49 -26.45 14.04
N GLY A 77 -3.46 -26.01 14.84
CA GLY A 77 -3.26 -25.28 16.09
C GLY A 77 -3.43 -26.15 17.33
N ALA A 78 -2.76 -25.75 18.42
CA ALA A 78 -2.89 -26.42 19.72
C ALA A 78 -4.30 -26.33 20.32
N HIS A 79 -5.06 -25.28 19.98
CA HIS A 79 -6.41 -25.04 20.49
C HIS A 79 -7.37 -24.62 19.37
N ARG A 80 -8.61 -25.14 19.42
CA ARG A 80 -9.66 -24.89 18.43
C ARG A 80 -10.98 -24.53 19.11
N LEU A 81 -11.68 -23.58 18.52
CA LEU A 81 -13.03 -23.14 18.89
C LEU A 81 -13.98 -23.42 17.70
N PRO A 82 -14.88 -24.41 17.78
CA PRO A 82 -15.78 -24.73 16.68
C PRO A 82 -16.75 -23.59 16.36
N ARG A 83 -17.27 -23.60 15.13
CA ARG A 83 -18.51 -22.90 14.75
C ARG A 83 -19.72 -23.86 14.86
N PRO A 84 -20.90 -23.39 15.31
CA PRO A 84 -21.16 -22.07 15.91
C PRO A 84 -20.51 -21.94 17.29
N LEU A 85 -20.29 -20.70 17.76
CA LEU A 85 -19.75 -20.44 19.09
C LEU A 85 -20.67 -21.04 20.17
N ASN A 86 -20.07 -21.59 21.22
CA ASN A 86 -20.75 -22.08 22.41
C ASN A 86 -19.93 -21.73 23.66
N VAL A 87 -20.61 -21.37 24.75
CA VAL A 87 -20.01 -21.04 26.04
C VAL A 87 -19.16 -22.19 26.59
N GLU A 88 -19.57 -23.45 26.39
CA GLU A 88 -18.82 -24.63 26.85
C GLU A 88 -17.47 -24.76 26.14
N ASP A 89 -17.41 -24.44 24.84
CA ASP A 89 -16.18 -24.52 24.06
C ASP A 89 -15.21 -23.40 24.46
N ILE A 90 -15.71 -22.19 24.76
CA ILE A 90 -14.90 -21.09 25.30
C ILE A 90 -14.33 -21.47 26.67
N ARG A 91 -15.15 -22.06 27.56
CA ARG A 91 -14.70 -22.57 28.86
C ARG A 91 -13.61 -23.61 28.72
N HIS A 92 -13.80 -24.58 27.84
CA HIS A 92 -12.82 -25.63 27.62
C HIS A 92 -11.47 -25.06 27.13
N VAL A 93 -11.51 -24.11 26.19
CA VAL A 93 -10.29 -23.45 25.68
C VAL A 93 -9.60 -22.64 26.78
N LEU A 94 -10.31 -21.79 27.53
CA LEU A 94 -9.70 -20.98 28.60
C LEU A 94 -9.11 -21.83 29.72
N HIS A 95 -9.77 -22.93 30.08
CA HIS A 95 -9.24 -23.88 31.06
C HIS A 95 -7.97 -24.59 30.56
N ALA A 96 -7.96 -25.02 29.29
CA ALA A 96 -6.79 -25.63 28.66
C ALA A 96 -5.60 -24.65 28.57
N LEU A 97 -5.86 -23.37 28.30
CA LEU A 97 -4.86 -22.31 28.29
C LEU A 97 -4.28 -22.04 29.68
N THR A 98 -5.11 -22.10 30.73
CA THR A 98 -4.64 -21.95 32.12
C THR A 98 -3.73 -23.10 32.52
N GLN A 99 -4.09 -24.33 32.12
CA GLN A 99 -3.31 -25.54 32.43
C GLN A 99 -2.00 -25.63 31.63
N SER A 100 -2.00 -25.22 30.36
CA SER A 100 -0.83 -25.26 29.49
C SER A 100 0.20 -24.17 29.82
N GLN A 101 -0.17 -23.19 30.65
CA GLN A 101 0.72 -22.14 31.13
C GLN A 101 1.11 -22.29 32.61
N ALA A 102 0.85 -23.46 33.21
CA ALA A 102 1.51 -23.82 34.46
C ALA A 102 3.03 -23.91 34.26
N PRO A 103 3.85 -23.42 35.21
CA PRO A 103 5.31 -23.41 35.05
C PRO A 103 5.82 -24.83 34.72
N PRO A 104 6.69 -25.00 33.71
CA PRO A 104 7.36 -26.28 33.53
C PRO A 104 8.26 -26.50 34.75
N GLU A 105 7.95 -27.49 35.57
CA GLU A 105 8.95 -28.09 36.45
C GLU A 105 10.11 -28.53 35.55
N ARG A 106 11.26 -27.89 35.75
CA ARG A 106 12.51 -28.16 35.02
C ARG A 106 12.82 -29.65 35.12
N SER A 107 12.50 -30.39 34.05
CA SER A 107 13.10 -31.69 33.80
C SER A 107 14.56 -31.42 33.42
N VAL A 108 15.45 -31.62 34.38
CA VAL A 108 16.89 -31.56 34.20
C VAL A 108 17.28 -32.64 33.16
N PRO A 109 17.96 -32.31 32.06
CA PRO A 109 18.51 -33.33 31.17
C PRO A 109 19.62 -34.06 31.92
N ALA A 110 19.41 -35.35 32.19
CA ALA A 110 20.44 -36.23 32.71
C ALA A 110 21.59 -36.30 31.72
N ALA A 111 22.79 -36.00 32.22
CA ALA A 111 24.06 -36.18 31.54
C ALA A 111 24.21 -37.61 31.02
N GLN A 112 24.57 -37.74 29.74
CA GLN A 112 25.33 -38.88 29.26
C GLN A 112 26.60 -38.38 28.59
N SER A 113 27.67 -39.08 28.95
CA SER A 113 29.06 -38.69 28.95
C SER A 113 29.78 -39.19 27.69
N ALA A 114 30.85 -38.46 27.36
CA ALA A 114 32.08 -38.91 26.72
C ALA A 114 32.12 -39.17 25.19
N ALA A 115 33.07 -38.46 24.59
CA ALA A 115 33.58 -38.52 23.21
C ALA A 115 34.42 -39.81 22.93
N PRO A 116 34.96 -40.01 21.72
CA PRO A 116 36.07 -39.20 21.22
C PRO A 116 35.97 -38.70 19.76
N GLU A 117 36.46 -37.47 19.61
CA GLU A 117 37.27 -36.90 18.53
C GLU A 117 37.43 -37.71 17.22
N GLN A 118 36.93 -37.14 16.12
CA GLN A 118 37.60 -37.26 14.82
C GLN A 118 37.85 -35.87 14.23
N ASP A 119 39.15 -35.63 14.09
CA ASP A 119 39.86 -34.54 13.46
C ASP A 119 39.58 -34.48 11.95
N VAL A 120 39.11 -33.34 11.45
CA VAL A 120 39.35 -32.89 10.06
C VAL A 120 39.31 -31.36 10.02
N SER A 121 40.51 -30.80 9.92
CA SER A 121 40.79 -29.39 9.68
C SER A 121 40.25 -28.87 8.34
N PRO A 122 39.98 -27.55 8.21
CA PRO A 122 39.40 -26.94 7.02
C PRO A 122 40.46 -26.61 5.96
N VAL A 123 40.18 -26.90 4.68
CA VAL A 123 41.00 -26.48 3.54
C VAL A 123 40.32 -25.32 2.81
N LEU A 124 40.92 -24.13 2.92
CA LEU A 124 40.77 -23.01 1.99
C LEU A 124 41.56 -23.29 0.69
N PRO A 125 41.01 -22.99 -0.50
CA PRO A 125 41.83 -22.79 -1.69
C PRO A 125 42.38 -21.37 -1.74
N ALA A 126 43.70 -21.31 -1.89
CA ALA A 126 44.53 -20.13 -1.97
C ALA A 126 44.30 -19.30 -3.25
N GLN A 127 44.50 -17.99 -3.08
CA GLN A 127 44.77 -17.03 -4.14
C GLN A 127 46.03 -17.44 -4.92
N ARG A 128 45.98 -17.36 -6.26
CA ARG A 128 47.16 -17.26 -7.12
C ARG A 128 47.16 -15.90 -7.78
N SER A 129 48.11 -15.06 -7.37
CA SER A 129 48.57 -13.88 -8.09
C SER A 129 49.60 -14.31 -9.13
N GLU A 130 49.45 -13.90 -10.38
CA GLU A 130 50.58 -13.73 -11.30
C GLU A 130 50.52 -12.33 -11.91
N HIS A 131 51.71 -11.74 -11.98
CA HIS A 131 52.01 -10.35 -12.20
C HIS A 131 52.09 -9.96 -13.69
N ALA A 132 51.80 -8.68 -13.94
CA ALA A 132 52.52 -7.74 -14.80
C ALA A 132 52.61 -7.96 -16.32
N ASN A 133 52.04 -7.00 -17.06
CA ASN A 133 52.79 -6.14 -17.99
C ASN A 133 51.97 -4.86 -18.25
N VAL A 134 52.25 -3.73 -17.59
CA VAL A 134 53.14 -2.62 -18.03
C VAL A 134 53.06 -2.33 -19.54
N GLY A 135 52.35 -1.25 -19.87
CA GLY A 135 52.32 -0.63 -21.20
C GLY A 135 51.85 0.82 -21.08
N SER A 136 52.81 1.72 -20.89
CA SER A 136 52.64 3.17 -20.80
C SER A 136 52.40 3.84 -22.16
N ARG A 137 51.98 5.12 -22.10
CA ARG A 137 51.98 6.17 -23.15
C ARG A 137 50.81 6.09 -24.14
N GLN A 138 50.05 7.15 -24.41
CA GLN A 138 50.47 8.55 -24.59
C GLN A 138 49.30 9.52 -24.37
N GLN A 139 49.55 10.58 -23.58
CA GLN A 139 48.88 11.87 -23.71
C GLN A 139 49.14 12.42 -25.12
N GLN A 140 48.10 12.93 -25.77
CA GLN A 140 48.24 14.08 -26.68
C GLN A 140 47.08 15.05 -26.42
N ASN A 141 47.39 16.06 -25.60
CA ASN A 141 46.83 17.40 -25.75
C ASN A 141 47.33 17.96 -27.07
N LEU A 142 46.43 18.39 -27.97
CA LEU A 142 46.73 19.42 -28.97
C LEU A 142 45.55 20.39 -29.06
N THR A 143 45.77 21.51 -28.36
CA THR A 143 45.26 22.86 -28.58
C THR A 143 45.12 23.20 -30.07
N ARG A 144 43.97 23.74 -30.50
CA ARG A 144 43.91 24.67 -31.64
C ARG A 144 42.65 25.56 -31.64
N ALA A 145 42.82 26.77 -31.11
CA ALA A 145 42.41 28.04 -31.73
C ALA A 145 43.73 28.84 -31.89
N PRO A 146 43.93 29.79 -32.84
CA PRO A 146 42.97 30.82 -33.29
C PRO A 146 43.04 31.21 -34.79
N ASP A 147 42.08 32.03 -35.24
CA ASP A 147 42.21 33.15 -36.21
C ASP A 147 40.81 33.78 -36.32
N LEU A 148 40.48 35.00 -35.87
CA LEU A 148 40.97 36.36 -36.19
C LEU A 148 40.90 36.73 -37.67
N THR A 149 39.81 37.46 -38.02
CA THR A 149 39.79 38.62 -38.93
C THR A 149 38.41 39.30 -38.84
N ASP A 150 38.29 40.22 -37.87
CA ASP A 150 37.98 41.67 -37.94
C ASP A 150 37.22 42.30 -39.15
N PRO A 151 36.81 43.60 -39.14
CA PRO A 151 35.49 44.08 -38.70
C PRO A 151 34.80 45.06 -39.69
N GLU A 152 33.47 45.20 -39.65
CA GLU A 152 32.68 46.33 -40.20
C GLU A 152 31.21 46.09 -39.78
N GLU A 153 30.36 47.02 -39.37
CA GLU A 153 30.38 48.46 -39.28
C GLU A 153 29.14 48.81 -38.40
N ASN A 154 29.28 49.76 -37.49
CA ASN A 154 28.18 50.27 -36.65
C ASN A 154 27.80 51.66 -37.18
N PRO A 155 26.50 52.00 -37.29
CA PRO A 155 26.03 53.18 -36.56
C PRO A 155 24.53 53.09 -36.15
N PRO A 156 23.98 54.09 -35.44
CA PRO A 156 24.25 54.45 -34.06
C PRO A 156 23.00 54.34 -33.16
N SER A 157 23.26 54.43 -31.86
CA SER A 157 22.37 54.60 -30.70
C SER A 157 20.94 55.13 -30.95
N ALA A 158 19.96 54.34 -30.48
CA ALA A 158 18.74 54.87 -29.89
C ALA A 158 18.67 54.40 -28.42
N THR A 159 18.95 55.32 -27.50
CA THR A 159 18.85 55.10 -26.06
C THR A 159 17.37 55.03 -25.68
N VAL A 160 16.79 53.82 -25.63
CA VAL A 160 15.46 53.62 -25.04
C VAL A 160 15.65 53.37 -23.55
N GLN A 161 15.21 54.34 -22.75
CA GLN A 161 15.06 54.19 -21.31
C GLN A 161 14.08 53.03 -21.04
N ASN A 162 14.58 51.85 -20.69
CA ASN A 162 13.77 50.76 -20.17
C ASN A 162 13.43 51.08 -18.69
N THR A 163 12.29 51.74 -18.49
CA THR A 163 11.50 51.59 -17.27
C THR A 163 11.18 50.11 -17.07
N PRO A 164 11.28 49.53 -15.86
CA PRO A 164 10.86 48.16 -15.62
C PRO A 164 9.37 48.02 -15.90
N GLN A 165 9.03 47.48 -17.07
CA GLN A 165 7.67 47.09 -17.40
C GLN A 165 7.33 45.88 -16.50
N PRO A 166 6.24 45.91 -15.73
CA PRO A 166 5.76 44.71 -15.03
C PRO A 166 5.60 43.58 -16.07
N PRO A 167 5.95 42.33 -15.71
CA PRO A 167 5.88 41.22 -16.65
C PRO A 167 4.48 41.19 -17.29
N PRO A 168 4.38 40.94 -18.61
CA PRO A 168 3.08 40.78 -19.25
C PRO A 168 2.31 39.70 -18.49
N ILE A 169 1.10 40.06 -18.07
CA ILE A 169 0.14 39.10 -17.54
C ILE A 169 -0.15 38.17 -18.70
N ASP A 170 0.42 36.97 -18.62
CA ASP A 170 0.19 35.91 -19.58
C ASP A 170 -1.27 35.47 -19.42
N ASP A 171 -2.18 36.06 -20.20
CA ASP A 171 -3.60 35.68 -20.33
C ASP A 171 -3.76 34.34 -21.08
N SER A 172 -2.73 33.48 -21.06
CA SER A 172 -2.88 32.09 -21.46
C SER A 172 -3.91 31.44 -20.53
N PRO A 173 -5.02 30.88 -21.06
CA PRO A 173 -5.98 30.17 -20.22
C PRO A 173 -5.22 29.08 -19.46
N SER A 174 -5.31 29.14 -18.12
CA SER A 174 -4.72 28.09 -17.27
C SER A 174 -5.22 26.73 -17.78
N PRO A 175 -4.35 25.73 -17.93
CA PRO A 175 -4.76 24.42 -18.42
C PRO A 175 -5.89 23.89 -17.54
N PRO A 176 -6.88 23.17 -18.12
CA PRO A 176 -8.00 22.65 -17.36
C PRO A 176 -7.52 21.69 -16.27
N SER A 177 -7.70 22.08 -15.01
CA SER A 177 -7.31 21.27 -13.85
C SER A 177 -8.26 20.08 -13.69
N VAL A 178 -7.72 18.88 -13.44
CA VAL A 178 -8.50 17.72 -13.01
C VAL A 178 -8.48 17.61 -11.49
N LEU A 179 -9.41 16.84 -10.90
CA LEU A 179 -9.48 16.68 -9.45
C LEU A 179 -8.12 16.26 -8.87
N LEU A 180 -7.38 15.42 -9.59
CA LEU A 180 -6.11 14.89 -9.15
C LEU A 180 -5.05 15.96 -8.90
N ASP A 181 -5.09 17.09 -9.62
CA ASP A 181 -4.20 18.23 -9.38
C ASP A 181 -4.52 18.88 -8.01
N TYR A 182 -5.79 18.92 -7.63
CA TYR A 182 -6.24 19.41 -6.31
C TYR A 182 -5.96 18.42 -5.17
N LEU A 183 -5.82 17.13 -5.48
CA LEU A 183 -5.44 16.13 -4.48
C LEU A 183 -3.94 16.14 -4.17
N GLN A 184 -3.11 16.97 -4.80
CA GLN A 184 -1.69 17.08 -4.45
C GLN A 184 -1.49 17.80 -3.10
N PRO A 185 -0.45 17.45 -2.32
CA PRO A 185 -0.13 18.17 -1.09
C PRO A 185 -0.01 19.68 -1.34
N GLY A 186 -0.77 20.48 -0.59
CA GLY A 186 -0.74 21.95 -0.68
C GLY A 186 -1.61 22.58 -1.78
N ALA A 187 -2.25 21.78 -2.65
CA ALA A 187 -3.14 22.31 -3.69
C ALA A 187 -4.46 22.84 -3.11
N LEU A 188 -5.06 22.10 -2.16
CA LEU A 188 -6.19 22.57 -1.36
C LEU A 188 -5.69 23.10 -0.01
N LYS A 189 -6.12 24.32 0.34
CA LYS A 189 -5.69 25.01 1.57
C LYS A 189 -6.65 24.81 2.75
N SER A 190 -7.89 24.37 2.47
CA SER A 190 -8.94 24.20 3.46
C SER A 190 -9.84 23.03 3.07
N LEU A 191 -10.72 22.65 4.00
CA LEU A 191 -11.86 21.79 3.68
C LEU A 191 -12.56 22.33 2.43
N THR A 192 -12.86 21.43 1.50
CA THR A 192 -13.42 21.79 0.20
C THR A 192 -14.55 20.84 -0.13
N GLN A 193 -15.73 21.38 -0.41
CA GLN A 193 -16.82 20.61 -0.98
C GLN A 193 -16.64 20.55 -2.48
N TRP A 194 -16.69 19.35 -3.04
CA TRP A 194 -16.66 19.11 -4.47
C TRP A 194 -18.01 18.56 -4.94
N ASP A 195 -18.64 19.24 -5.89
CA ASP A 195 -19.82 18.74 -6.58
C ASP A 195 -19.41 17.99 -7.85
N VAL A 196 -19.66 16.67 -7.84
CA VAL A 196 -19.39 15.78 -8.97
C VAL A 196 -20.64 15.74 -9.85
N ASP A 197 -20.60 16.51 -10.92
CA ASP A 197 -21.61 16.54 -11.99
C ASP A 197 -23.05 16.82 -11.49
N GLY A 198 -23.20 17.64 -10.43
CA GLY A 198 -24.49 18.00 -9.85
C GLY A 198 -25.20 16.88 -9.09
N ARG A 199 -24.56 15.71 -8.93
CA ARG A 199 -25.20 14.47 -8.45
C ARG A 199 -24.61 13.96 -7.15
N LEU A 200 -23.30 14.07 -6.97
CA LEU A 200 -22.60 13.58 -5.79
C LEU A 200 -21.83 14.73 -5.16
N LYS A 201 -21.87 14.82 -3.83
CA LYS A 201 -21.09 15.81 -3.09
C LYS A 201 -20.04 15.09 -2.27
N LEU A 202 -18.78 15.43 -2.50
CA LEU A 202 -17.67 15.00 -1.68
C LEU A 202 -17.20 16.16 -0.81
N ILE A 203 -16.75 15.83 0.40
CA ILE A 203 -16.02 16.76 1.25
C ILE A 203 -14.58 16.28 1.26
N LEU A 204 -13.64 17.14 0.92
CA LEU A 204 -12.20 16.86 0.86
C LEU A 204 -11.51 17.61 2.00
N ASP A 205 -10.78 16.88 2.85
CA ASP A 205 -9.94 17.45 3.89
C ASP A 205 -8.46 17.31 3.53
N PRO A 206 -7.77 18.41 3.15
CA PRO A 206 -6.35 18.39 2.86
C PRO A 206 -5.47 18.16 4.10
N ALA A 207 -5.95 18.47 5.31
CA ALA A 207 -5.16 18.33 6.52
C ALA A 207 -4.98 16.86 6.90
N THR A 208 -6.03 16.05 6.75
CA THR A 208 -5.98 14.60 7.03
C THR A 208 -5.83 13.74 5.77
N GLN A 209 -5.89 14.35 4.58
CA GLN A 209 -5.95 13.65 3.29
C GLN A 209 -7.08 12.61 3.24
N THR A 210 -8.24 13.00 3.76
CA THR A 210 -9.44 12.16 3.76
C THR A 210 -10.62 12.83 3.06
N TYR A 211 -11.63 12.05 2.73
CA TYR A 211 -12.87 12.52 2.14
C TYR A 211 -14.10 11.82 2.70
N TRP A 212 -15.25 12.49 2.56
CA TRP A 212 -16.58 11.95 2.89
C TRP A 212 -17.55 12.14 1.73
N GLY A 213 -18.69 11.44 1.77
CA GLY A 213 -19.84 11.69 0.89
C GLY A 213 -20.27 10.46 0.09
N CYS A 214 -19.33 9.82 -0.61
CA CYS A 214 -19.59 8.61 -1.39
C CYS A 214 -18.68 7.47 -0.96
N SER A 215 -19.24 6.31 -0.62
CA SER A 215 -18.47 5.10 -0.31
C SER A 215 -18.14 4.26 -1.54
N THR A 216 -18.95 4.38 -2.60
CA THR A 216 -18.79 3.65 -3.86
C THR A 216 -17.96 4.45 -4.87
N LEU A 217 -17.09 3.76 -5.59
CA LEU A 217 -16.07 4.36 -6.46
C LEU A 217 -16.53 4.55 -7.90
N LYS A 218 -17.25 3.60 -8.49
CA LYS A 218 -17.67 3.69 -9.90
C LYS A 218 -18.40 4.98 -10.27
N PRO A 219 -19.28 5.55 -9.43
CA PRO A 219 -19.94 6.83 -9.73
C PRO A 219 -18.99 8.04 -9.84
N LEU A 220 -17.77 7.95 -9.28
CA LEU A 220 -16.80 9.04 -9.26
C LEU A 220 -15.91 9.08 -10.50
N VAL A 221 -15.92 8.03 -11.33
CA VAL A 221 -14.98 7.86 -12.45
C VAL A 221 -15.09 9.01 -13.46
N ALA A 222 -16.31 9.40 -13.83
CA ALA A 222 -16.52 10.50 -14.78
C ALA A 222 -15.93 11.82 -14.24
N GLY A 223 -16.19 12.15 -12.97
CA GLY A 223 -15.67 13.38 -12.38
C GLY A 223 -14.15 13.38 -12.14
N LEU A 224 -13.53 12.22 -12.00
CA LEU A 224 -12.07 12.10 -11.82
C LEU A 224 -11.28 12.23 -13.12
N THR A 225 -11.90 11.95 -14.25
CA THR A 225 -11.26 11.92 -15.58
C THR A 225 -11.59 13.15 -16.42
N GLN A 226 -12.50 14.00 -15.95
CA GLN A 226 -12.90 15.25 -16.61
C GLN A 226 -12.32 16.47 -15.90
N SER A 227 -12.17 17.56 -16.65
CA SER A 227 -11.80 18.87 -16.11
C SER A 227 -12.78 19.30 -15.03
N VAL A 228 -12.25 19.75 -13.88
CA VAL A 228 -13.04 20.28 -12.78
C VAL A 228 -13.28 21.76 -13.04
N GLN A 229 -14.55 22.16 -13.11
CA GLN A 229 -14.92 23.56 -13.18
C GLN A 229 -14.51 24.26 -11.87
N PRO A 230 -13.91 25.47 -11.91
CA PRO A 230 -13.51 26.20 -10.71
C PRO A 230 -14.63 26.34 -9.68
N ASP A 231 -15.86 26.56 -10.15
CA ASP A 231 -17.06 26.75 -9.31
C ASP A 231 -17.56 25.44 -8.68
N ALA A 232 -17.07 24.29 -9.13
CA ALA A 232 -17.44 22.99 -8.56
C ALA A 232 -16.72 22.71 -7.23
N LEU A 233 -15.66 23.46 -6.91
CA LEU A 233 -14.90 23.37 -5.67
C LEU A 233 -15.19 24.56 -4.77
N VAL A 234 -15.97 24.32 -3.72
CA VAL A 234 -16.37 25.37 -2.78
C VAL A 234 -15.61 25.19 -1.48
N ALA A 235 -14.82 26.19 -1.10
CA ALA A 235 -14.15 26.22 0.19
C ALA A 235 -15.20 26.16 1.32
N MET A 236 -14.98 25.27 2.27
CA MET A 236 -15.84 25.03 3.41
C MET A 236 -15.07 25.35 4.68
N ASP A 237 -15.68 26.09 5.61
CA ASP A 237 -15.10 26.29 6.93
C ASP A 237 -15.47 25.14 7.88
N ALA A 238 -14.72 25.01 8.99
CA ALA A 238 -14.99 23.96 9.98
C ALA A 238 -16.39 24.09 10.60
N ALA A 239 -16.94 25.31 10.70
CA ALA A 239 -18.27 25.55 11.24
C ALA A 239 -19.39 25.07 10.29
N ALA A 240 -19.15 25.05 8.98
CA ALA A 240 -20.04 24.49 7.98
C ALA A 240 -20.04 22.97 8.05
N MET A 241 -18.89 22.33 8.32
CA MET A 241 -18.83 20.88 8.55
C MET A 241 -19.60 20.47 9.82
N THR A 242 -19.56 21.27 10.89
CA THR A 242 -20.39 21.02 12.09
C THR A 242 -21.87 21.20 11.82
N ARG A 243 -22.25 22.15 10.94
CA ARG A 243 -23.65 22.39 10.56
C ARG A 243 -24.19 21.34 9.59
N GLN A 244 -23.32 20.77 8.77
CA GLN A 244 -23.65 19.72 7.80
C GLN A 244 -22.63 18.60 7.93
N PRO A 245 -22.71 17.81 9.01
CA PRO A 245 -21.77 16.72 9.21
C PRO A 245 -21.89 15.74 8.05
N PRO A 246 -20.78 15.16 7.58
CA PRO A 246 -20.86 14.01 6.71
C PRO A 246 -21.72 12.95 7.40
N LYS A 247 -22.53 12.22 6.61
CA LYS A 247 -23.29 11.06 7.11
C LYS A 247 -22.37 10.13 7.91
N ASP A 248 -22.91 9.27 8.77
CA ASP A 248 -22.20 8.33 9.68
C ASP A 248 -21.24 7.30 9.02
N GLN A 249 -20.78 7.58 7.81
CA GLN A 249 -19.69 6.94 7.13
C GLN A 249 -18.35 7.47 7.64
N PRO A 250 -17.40 6.59 7.99
CA PRO A 250 -16.05 7.01 8.35
C PRO A 250 -15.34 7.70 7.16
N PRO A 251 -14.40 8.62 7.43
CA PRO A 251 -13.57 9.22 6.39
C PRO A 251 -12.81 8.16 5.58
N LEU A 252 -12.69 8.40 4.28
CA LEU A 252 -11.94 7.55 3.35
C LEU A 252 -10.67 8.26 2.87
N PRO A 253 -9.56 7.54 2.60
CA PRO A 253 -8.30 8.18 2.26
C PRO A 253 -8.28 8.69 0.80
N TRP A 254 -7.59 9.81 0.55
CA TRP A 254 -7.35 10.34 -0.80
C TRP A 254 -6.60 9.37 -1.70
N SER A 255 -5.78 8.49 -1.14
CA SER A 255 -5.11 7.41 -1.90
C SER A 255 -6.09 6.55 -2.69
N ARG A 256 -7.33 6.39 -2.21
CA ARG A 256 -8.41 5.67 -2.90
C ARG A 256 -8.90 6.42 -4.15
N LEU A 257 -8.99 7.75 -4.09
CA LEU A 257 -9.35 8.59 -5.25
C LEU A 257 -8.22 8.62 -6.28
N ARG A 258 -6.97 8.76 -5.82
CA ARG A 258 -5.78 8.71 -6.68
C ARG A 258 -5.65 7.35 -7.38
N TRP A 259 -5.85 6.26 -6.64
CA TRP A 259 -5.91 4.90 -7.17
C TRP A 259 -6.96 4.78 -8.26
N LEU A 260 -8.18 5.24 -8.00
CA LEU A 260 -9.28 5.16 -8.95
C LEU A 260 -8.97 5.95 -10.23
N ALA A 261 -8.40 7.15 -10.11
CA ALA A 261 -7.97 7.90 -11.28
C ALA A 261 -6.94 7.11 -12.10
N ALA A 262 -5.86 6.64 -11.48
CA ALA A 262 -4.82 5.87 -12.17
C ALA A 262 -5.30 4.56 -12.80
N LEU A 263 -6.33 3.92 -12.22
CA LEU A 263 -6.97 2.74 -12.81
C LEU A 263 -7.55 3.02 -14.20
N TYR A 264 -8.04 4.24 -14.46
CA TYR A 264 -8.63 4.61 -15.76
C TYR A 264 -7.66 5.42 -16.65
N ALA A 265 -6.48 5.78 -16.16
CA ALA A 265 -5.46 6.52 -16.92
C ALA A 265 -4.80 5.68 -18.02
N GLY A 266 -4.62 4.39 -17.74
CA GLY A 266 -3.84 3.47 -18.56
C GLY A 266 -4.46 3.11 -19.90
N GLN A 267 -5.80 3.14 -19.98
CA GLN A 267 -6.57 2.71 -21.15
C GLN A 267 -6.10 1.32 -21.64
N GLY A 268 -5.78 0.42 -20.71
CA GLY A 268 -5.31 -0.93 -21.01
C GLY A 268 -3.82 -1.09 -21.30
N SER A 269 -3.02 -0.03 -21.13
CA SER A 269 -1.56 -0.08 -21.31
C SER A 269 -0.84 0.38 -20.05
N VAL A 270 0.27 -0.29 -19.72
CA VAL A 270 1.12 0.17 -18.61
C VAL A 270 1.90 1.40 -19.03
N ILE A 271 1.81 2.48 -18.25
CA ILE A 271 2.38 3.77 -18.61
C ILE A 271 3.85 3.82 -18.18
N GLY A 272 4.74 4.24 -19.09
CA GLY A 272 6.15 4.47 -18.79
C GLY A 272 7.04 3.22 -18.76
N PHE A 273 6.51 2.06 -19.17
CA PHE A 273 7.24 0.79 -19.18
C PHE A 273 7.16 0.08 -20.54
N ALA A 274 8.18 -0.73 -20.83
CA ALA A 274 8.18 -1.62 -21.98
C ALA A 274 7.20 -2.81 -21.78
N PRO A 275 6.67 -3.43 -22.84
CA PRO A 275 5.74 -4.56 -22.72
C PRO A 275 6.31 -5.78 -21.97
N GLN A 276 7.64 -5.96 -22.02
CA GLN A 276 8.34 -7.06 -21.34
C GLN A 276 8.66 -6.75 -19.88
N GLN A 277 8.26 -5.58 -19.35
CA GLN A 277 8.49 -5.23 -17.96
C GLN A 277 7.77 -6.22 -17.04
N MET A 278 8.51 -6.73 -16.06
CA MET A 278 7.98 -7.61 -15.03
C MET A 278 7.57 -6.81 -13.81
N PHE A 279 6.41 -7.15 -13.26
CA PHE A 279 5.83 -6.51 -12.09
C PHE A 279 5.59 -7.53 -11.00
N LYS A 280 5.74 -7.09 -9.75
CA LYS A 280 5.39 -7.87 -8.56
C LYS A 280 4.60 -7.02 -7.59
N LEU A 281 3.87 -7.69 -6.71
CA LEU A 281 3.25 -7.03 -5.58
C LEU A 281 4.28 -6.90 -4.44
N ALA A 282 4.59 -5.67 -4.03
CA ALA A 282 5.45 -5.42 -2.88
C ALA A 282 4.73 -5.70 -1.55
N ARG A 283 3.43 -5.39 -1.51
CA ARG A 283 2.56 -5.60 -0.36
C ARG A 283 1.11 -5.74 -0.79
N TRP A 284 0.32 -6.52 -0.04
CA TRP A 284 -1.09 -6.73 -0.36
C TRP A 284 -1.89 -5.41 -0.26
N PRO A 285 -2.59 -4.98 -1.33
CA PRO A 285 -3.41 -3.78 -1.30
C PRO A 285 -4.80 -4.04 -0.73
N GLN A 286 -5.46 -2.96 -0.33
CA GLN A 286 -6.91 -2.98 -0.15
C GLN A 286 -7.57 -3.27 -1.50
N ILE A 287 -8.36 -4.35 -1.56
CA ILE A 287 -9.15 -4.73 -2.75
C ILE A 287 -10.56 -4.17 -2.63
N GLU A 288 -10.95 -3.39 -3.63
CA GLU A 288 -12.27 -2.78 -3.71
C GLU A 288 -13.33 -3.79 -4.16
N ARG A 289 -14.41 -3.93 -3.38
CA ARG A 289 -15.49 -4.91 -3.65
C ARG A 289 -16.15 -4.73 -5.02
N GLU A 290 -16.11 -3.51 -5.55
CA GLU A 290 -16.64 -3.16 -6.88
C GLU A 290 -15.81 -3.73 -8.04
N PHE A 291 -14.60 -4.23 -7.76
CA PHE A 291 -13.62 -4.73 -8.73
C PHE A 291 -13.16 -6.16 -8.37
N PRO A 292 -14.06 -7.16 -8.41
CA PRO A 292 -13.77 -8.52 -7.89
C PRO A 292 -12.62 -9.25 -8.61
N ARG A 293 -12.32 -8.88 -9.87
CA ARG A 293 -11.18 -9.46 -10.60
C ARG A 293 -9.82 -9.03 -10.04
N HIS A 294 -9.75 -7.88 -9.37
CA HIS A 294 -8.51 -7.34 -8.80
C HIS A 294 -7.89 -8.26 -7.75
N PHE A 295 -8.71 -9.01 -7.00
CA PHE A 295 -8.22 -10.01 -6.07
C PHE A 295 -7.35 -11.06 -6.78
N ARG A 296 -7.84 -11.60 -7.92
CA ARG A 296 -7.12 -12.63 -8.68
C ARG A 296 -5.83 -12.09 -9.31
N ILE A 297 -5.87 -10.84 -9.80
CA ILE A 297 -4.69 -10.16 -10.35
C ILE A 297 -3.64 -9.98 -9.25
N ALA A 298 -4.03 -9.48 -8.07
CA ALA A 298 -3.14 -9.34 -6.92
C ALA A 298 -2.54 -10.67 -6.47
N THR A 299 -3.34 -11.75 -6.42
CA THR A 299 -2.85 -13.10 -6.08
C THR A 299 -1.80 -13.60 -7.08
N ALA A 300 -1.99 -13.35 -8.38
CA ALA A 300 -0.99 -13.71 -9.39
C ALA A 300 0.32 -12.93 -9.20
N LEU A 301 0.22 -11.60 -9.01
CA LEU A 301 1.37 -10.71 -8.78
C LEU A 301 2.16 -10.99 -7.49
N MET A 302 1.58 -11.66 -6.49
CA MET A 302 2.28 -12.04 -5.26
C MET A 302 3.22 -13.23 -5.43
N ARG A 303 2.99 -14.08 -6.43
CA ARG A 303 3.72 -15.36 -6.55
C ARG A 303 5.16 -15.15 -6.96
N GLN A 304 5.36 -14.31 -7.97
CA GLN A 304 6.65 -13.97 -8.55
C GLN A 304 6.49 -12.73 -9.43
N PRO A 305 7.59 -12.01 -9.74
CA PRO A 305 7.58 -11.04 -10.82
C PRO A 305 7.08 -11.68 -12.13
N SER A 306 6.18 -11.02 -12.84
CA SER A 306 5.60 -11.55 -14.09
C SER A 306 5.21 -10.42 -15.04
N MET A 307 5.16 -10.72 -16.34
CA MET A 307 4.66 -9.79 -17.35
C MET A 307 3.14 -9.67 -17.30
N VAL A 308 2.61 -8.58 -17.85
CA VAL A 308 1.15 -8.30 -17.90
C VAL A 308 0.37 -9.47 -18.51
N ASP A 309 0.83 -10.02 -19.63
CA ASP A 309 0.15 -11.13 -20.32
C ASP A 309 0.17 -12.43 -19.52
N GLU A 310 1.27 -12.69 -18.79
CA GLU A 310 1.38 -13.87 -17.92
C GLU A 310 0.43 -13.75 -16.72
N ILE A 311 0.34 -12.56 -16.13
CA ILE A 311 -0.58 -12.27 -15.03
C ILE A 311 -2.03 -12.38 -15.51
N ALA A 312 -2.34 -11.91 -16.73
CA ALA A 312 -3.65 -12.04 -17.34
C ALA A 312 -4.05 -13.52 -17.48
N ALA A 313 -3.16 -14.35 -18.02
CA ALA A 313 -3.37 -15.78 -18.14
C ALA A 313 -3.58 -16.49 -16.78
N GLN A 314 -2.82 -16.11 -15.74
CA GLN A 314 -2.92 -16.71 -14.41
C GLN A 314 -4.16 -16.27 -13.63
N SER A 315 -4.59 -15.01 -13.80
CA SER A 315 -5.70 -14.42 -13.05
C SER A 315 -7.07 -14.60 -13.72
N GLY A 316 -7.08 -14.92 -15.02
CA GLY A 316 -8.29 -14.97 -15.84
C GLY A 316 -8.87 -13.58 -16.18
N ALA A 317 -8.10 -12.51 -15.97
CA ALA A 317 -8.43 -11.15 -16.40
C ALA A 317 -7.86 -10.86 -17.80
N SER A 318 -8.31 -9.79 -18.44
CA SER A 318 -7.69 -9.31 -19.70
C SER A 318 -6.37 -8.59 -19.44
N SER A 319 -5.45 -8.57 -20.41
CA SER A 319 -4.19 -7.80 -20.32
C SER A 319 -4.45 -6.30 -20.07
N SER A 320 -5.54 -5.75 -20.64
CA SER A 320 -5.98 -4.38 -20.39
C SER A 320 -6.28 -4.14 -18.91
N GLU A 321 -7.08 -5.01 -18.30
CA GLU A 321 -7.44 -4.88 -16.88
C GLU A 321 -6.23 -5.05 -15.96
N VAL A 322 -5.30 -5.96 -16.31
CA VAL A 322 -4.06 -6.12 -15.57
C VAL A 322 -3.19 -4.87 -15.68
N ALA A 323 -3.06 -4.29 -16.87
CA ALA A 323 -2.28 -3.07 -17.07
C ALA A 323 -2.85 -1.89 -16.26
N ASP A 324 -4.17 -1.72 -16.29
CA ASP A 324 -4.89 -0.70 -15.51
C ASP A 324 -4.70 -0.92 -14.00
N PHE A 325 -4.80 -2.17 -13.53
CA PHE A 325 -4.51 -2.53 -12.14
C PHE A 325 -3.07 -2.17 -11.75
N VAL A 326 -2.10 -2.52 -12.60
CA VAL A 326 -0.67 -2.22 -12.37
C VAL A 326 -0.45 -0.72 -12.26
N ASN A 327 -1.00 0.10 -13.16
CA ASN A 327 -0.91 1.56 -13.11
C ASN A 327 -1.45 2.13 -11.78
N ALA A 328 -2.62 1.66 -11.36
CA ALA A 328 -3.27 2.11 -10.11
C ALA A 328 -2.43 1.81 -8.85
N TYR A 329 -1.79 0.65 -8.84
CA TYR A 329 -0.99 0.20 -7.70
C TYR A 329 0.49 0.59 -7.76
N LEU A 330 1.02 0.97 -8.92
CA LEU A 330 2.29 1.70 -9.05
C LEU A 330 2.19 3.10 -8.43
N LEU A 331 1.07 3.80 -8.69
CA LEU A 331 0.84 5.14 -8.14
C LEU A 331 0.74 5.13 -6.61
N THR A 332 0.12 4.11 -6.04
CA THR A 332 -0.07 3.98 -4.59
C THR A 332 1.05 3.20 -3.88
N GLY A 333 2.06 2.73 -4.60
CA GLY A 333 3.22 2.02 -4.03
C GLY A 333 2.88 0.64 -3.46
N HIS A 334 2.02 -0.12 -4.13
CA HIS A 334 1.76 -1.53 -3.82
C HIS A 334 2.36 -2.48 -4.87
N VAL A 335 2.54 -2.01 -6.11
CA VAL A 335 3.23 -2.73 -7.18
C VAL A 335 4.60 -2.11 -7.42
N GLU A 336 5.58 -2.98 -7.68
CA GLU A 336 6.95 -2.62 -8.05
C GLU A 336 7.28 -3.21 -9.43
N ALA A 337 8.08 -2.48 -10.19
CA ALA A 337 8.67 -2.96 -11.43
C ALA A 337 10.07 -3.53 -11.14
N GLU A 338 10.35 -4.73 -11.63
CA GLU A 338 11.65 -5.38 -11.43
C GLU A 338 12.78 -4.63 -12.12
N GLY A 339 13.89 -4.41 -11.40
CA GLY A 339 15.09 -3.75 -11.93
C GLY A 339 14.98 -2.23 -12.07
N ILE A 340 13.93 -1.61 -11.53
CA ILE A 340 13.68 -0.17 -11.63
C ILE A 340 13.95 0.49 -10.28
N ASP A 341 14.71 1.59 -10.28
CA ASP A 341 15.01 2.34 -9.06
C ASP A 341 13.89 3.35 -8.70
N GLU A 342 13.98 3.95 -7.50
CA GLU A 342 12.95 4.89 -7.02
C GLU A 342 12.88 6.18 -7.84
N ALA A 343 13.99 6.62 -8.46
CA ALA A 343 13.99 7.83 -9.28
C ALA A 343 13.24 7.62 -10.59
N GLN A 344 13.44 6.46 -11.23
CA GLN A 344 12.70 6.02 -12.40
C GLN A 344 11.22 5.81 -12.05
N MET A 345 10.92 5.18 -10.90
CA MET A 345 9.55 5.02 -10.41
C MET A 345 8.86 6.36 -10.19
N ALA A 346 9.54 7.35 -9.61
CA ALA A 346 8.99 8.70 -9.42
C ALA A 346 8.66 9.37 -10.76
N HIS A 347 9.51 9.20 -11.78
CA HIS A 347 9.25 9.69 -13.14
C HIS A 347 8.00 9.05 -13.76
N VAL A 348 7.81 7.74 -13.56
CA VAL A 348 6.60 7.04 -14.04
C VAL A 348 5.36 7.52 -13.31
N ARG A 349 5.41 7.70 -11.98
CA ARG A 349 4.28 8.25 -11.21
C ARG A 349 3.91 9.65 -11.71
N ASN A 350 4.88 10.49 -12.02
CA ASN A 350 4.62 11.81 -12.61
C ASN A 350 4.00 11.70 -14.02
N SER A 351 4.44 10.74 -14.82
CA SER A 351 3.88 10.49 -16.17
C SER A 351 2.44 9.96 -16.10
N LEU A 352 2.13 9.10 -15.13
CA LEU A 352 0.77 8.64 -14.83
C LEU A 352 -0.14 9.82 -14.45
N LEU A 353 0.33 10.70 -13.56
CA LEU A 353 -0.39 11.92 -13.18
C LEU A 353 -0.58 12.87 -14.37
N ALA A 354 0.41 12.97 -15.26
CA ALA A 354 0.33 13.81 -16.45
C ALA A 354 -0.71 13.29 -17.46
N ARG A 355 -0.81 11.98 -17.67
CA ARG A 355 -1.84 11.38 -18.56
C ARG A 355 -3.26 11.50 -18.03
N LEU A 356 -3.40 11.76 -16.74
CA LEU A 356 -4.70 12.04 -16.12
C LEU A 356 -5.20 13.45 -16.38
N ARG A 357 -4.36 14.34 -16.93
CA ARG A 357 -4.80 15.65 -17.37
C ARG A 357 -5.51 15.53 -18.73
N PRO A 358 -6.61 16.27 -18.93
CA PRO A 358 -7.28 16.30 -20.23
C PRO A 358 -6.30 16.90 -21.25
N ALA A 359 -6.36 16.45 -22.50
CA ALA A 359 -5.67 17.15 -23.58
C ALA A 359 -6.20 18.59 -23.64
N ALA A 360 -5.27 19.56 -23.57
CA ALA A 360 -5.57 20.99 -23.56
C ALA A 360 -6.31 21.46 -24.82
#